data_AF-A0A1H4VT19-F1
#
_entry.id   AF-A0A1H4VT19-F1
#
_cell.length_a   1.000
_cell.length_b   1.000
_cell.length_c   1.000
_cell.angle_alpha   90.00
_cell.angle_beta   90.00
_cell.angle_gamma   90.00
#
_symmetry.space_group_name_H-M   'P 1'
#
loop_
_entity.id
_entity.type
_entity.pdbx_description
1 polymer ?
#
loop_
_entity_poly.entity_id
_entity_poly.type
_entity_poly.pdbx_seq_one_letter_code
_entity_poly.pdbx_strand_id
1 'polypeptide(L)'
;MTSRGVVRSWDVRGMQGVIDSADTPGGSWTPWISVAVPGFPGLAEGQEVEFDWHQLDEPADGYDFHTVRAWPVGTEPYTRPGPFSSRAWHIDPDGSAHEITDLDDTIPPRTGTPASGVVTTWNDDEGWGVIDSAGTPGGCWTFYSALHPDEVINAQPGDSFSIGGGIRGLDVGEQVDFEWEPVIDQDGYKFRAIKVRPRREIPPWRVERIGR
;
A
#
# COMPACT_ATOMS: atom_id res chain seq x y z
N MET A 1 6.96 28.68 16.11
CA MET A 1 7.89 29.07 17.19
C MET A 1 8.66 27.84 17.61
N THR A 2 9.91 27.95 18.04
CA THR A 2 10.74 26.81 18.45
C THR A 2 10.94 26.85 19.95
N SER A 3 10.69 25.72 20.62
CA SER A 3 10.78 25.59 22.07
C SER A 3 11.40 24.24 22.45
N ARG A 4 11.81 24.12 23.71
CA ARG A 4 12.18 22.83 24.33
C ARG A 4 11.03 22.34 25.20
N GLY A 5 10.81 21.03 25.22
CA GLY A 5 9.77 20.39 26.01
C GLY A 5 10.11 18.96 26.40
N VAL A 6 9.22 18.37 27.19
CA VAL A 6 9.26 16.97 27.60
C VAL A 6 8.03 16.26 27.09
N VAL A 7 8.18 15.09 26.48
CA VAL A 7 7.06 14.29 26.01
C VAL A 7 6.28 13.77 27.21
N ARG A 8 5.05 14.26 27.38
CA ARG A 8 4.14 13.88 28.47
C ARG A 8 3.62 12.46 28.28
N SER A 9 3.26 12.12 27.04
CA SER A 9 2.69 10.83 26.69
C SER A 9 2.83 10.58 25.21
N TRP A 10 3.00 9.32 24.83
CA TRP A 10 2.98 8.89 23.43
C TRP A 10 2.17 7.60 23.30
N ASP A 11 1.13 7.63 22.47
CA ASP A 11 0.37 6.46 22.07
C ASP A 11 0.89 5.98 20.72
N VAL A 12 1.61 4.86 20.75
CA VAL A 12 2.17 4.23 19.54
C VAL A 12 1.06 3.79 18.58
N ARG A 13 -0.06 3.27 19.09
CA ARG A 13 -1.17 2.78 18.26
C ARG A 13 -2.02 3.92 17.71
N GLY A 14 -2.25 4.93 18.54
CA GLY A 14 -2.90 6.19 18.14
C GLY A 14 -2.02 7.07 17.25
N MET A 15 -0.72 6.76 17.15
CA MET A 15 0.27 7.50 16.38
C MET A 15 0.32 9.00 16.75
N GLN A 16 0.20 9.28 18.05
CA GLN A 16 0.10 10.65 18.56
C GLN A 16 0.62 10.76 19.99
N GLY A 17 0.92 11.98 20.42
CA GLY A 17 1.33 12.28 21.77
C GLY A 17 1.17 13.74 22.14
N VAL A 18 1.73 14.09 23.29
CA VAL A 18 1.67 15.45 23.86
C VAL A 18 3.03 15.86 24.38
N ILE A 19 3.49 17.06 24.04
CA ILE A 19 4.72 17.65 24.55
C ILE A 19 4.39 18.79 25.52
N ASP A 20 4.98 18.73 26.71
CA ASP A 20 4.90 19.78 27.72
C ASP A 20 6.05 20.78 27.58
N SER A 21 5.70 22.07 27.53
CA SER A 21 6.64 23.17 27.57
C SER A 21 6.02 24.36 28.28
N ALA A 22 6.86 25.19 28.90
CA ALA A 22 6.42 26.46 29.49
C ALA A 22 5.83 27.40 28.42
N ASP A 23 6.24 27.24 27.17
CA ASP A 23 5.79 28.08 26.04
C ASP A 23 4.45 27.61 25.44
N THR A 24 4.02 26.39 25.75
CA THR A 24 2.74 25.79 25.30
C THR A 24 1.95 25.27 26.50
N PRO A 25 1.40 26.17 27.36
CA PRO A 25 0.69 25.78 28.57
C PRO A 25 -0.51 24.87 28.26
N GLY A 26 -0.67 23.79 29.01
CA GLY A 26 -1.66 22.74 28.72
C GLY A 26 -1.13 21.60 27.84
N GLY A 27 -0.01 21.83 27.15
CA GLY A 27 0.67 20.86 26.28
C GLY A 27 0.40 21.13 24.80
N SER A 28 1.32 20.69 23.94
CA SER A 28 1.14 20.69 22.50
C SER A 28 0.81 19.29 22.00
N TRP A 29 -0.29 19.15 21.25
CA TRP A 29 -0.64 17.90 20.58
C TRP A 29 0.31 17.64 19.41
N THR A 30 0.78 16.40 19.31
CA THR A 30 1.86 16.00 18.40
C THR A 30 1.46 14.75 17.62
N PRO A 31 1.13 14.86 16.32
CA PRO A 31 0.91 13.68 15.48
C PRO A 31 2.24 13.09 15.02
N TRP A 32 2.25 11.80 14.68
CA TRP A 32 3.43 11.10 14.15
C TRP A 32 4.09 11.79 12.95
N ILE A 33 3.32 12.44 12.09
CA ILE A 33 3.85 13.16 10.90
C ILE A 33 4.80 14.30 11.29
N SER A 34 4.66 14.84 12.50
CA SER A 34 5.51 15.92 13.02
C SER A 34 6.82 15.39 13.63
N VAL A 35 6.96 14.08 13.84
CA VAL A 35 8.17 13.52 14.47
C VAL A 35 9.30 13.38 13.44
N ALA A 36 10.36 14.15 13.64
CA ALA A 36 11.51 14.26 12.75
C ALA A 36 12.69 13.41 13.26
N VAL A 37 12.47 12.11 13.38
CA VAL A 37 13.51 11.11 13.72
C VAL A 37 13.74 10.14 12.56
N PRO A 38 14.94 9.54 12.43
CA PRO A 38 15.10 8.40 11.54
C PRO A 38 14.34 7.18 12.11
N GLY A 39 13.69 6.40 11.24
CA GLY A 39 12.99 5.18 11.67
C GLY A 39 11.51 5.39 11.96
N PHE A 40 11.01 4.68 12.98
CA PHE A 40 9.60 4.76 13.39
C PHE A 40 9.32 6.17 13.91
N PRO A 41 8.29 6.86 13.41
CA PRO A 41 7.98 8.23 13.79
C PRO A 41 7.25 8.28 15.14
N GLY A 42 7.98 7.96 16.21
CA GLY A 42 7.49 7.93 17.58
C GLY A 42 8.43 8.59 18.57
N LEU A 43 7.89 9.00 19.71
CA LEU A 43 8.62 9.57 20.84
C LEU A 43 8.39 8.72 22.10
N ALA A 44 9.31 8.80 23.06
CA ALA A 44 9.17 8.11 24.33
C ALA A 44 8.65 9.06 25.43
N GLU A 45 7.80 8.56 26.33
CA GLU A 45 7.39 9.32 27.52
C GLU A 45 8.62 9.75 28.34
N GLY A 46 8.64 11.00 28.80
CA GLY A 46 9.76 11.61 29.51
C GLY A 46 10.94 12.04 28.62
N GLN A 47 10.88 11.81 27.31
CA GLN A 47 11.93 12.23 26.39
C GLN A 47 11.96 13.76 26.24
N GLU A 48 13.15 14.34 26.32
CA GLU A 48 13.35 15.77 26.03
C GLU A 48 13.47 16.01 24.52
N VAL A 49 12.70 16.97 24.02
CA VAL A 49 12.63 17.32 22.60
C VAL A 49 12.77 18.82 22.37
N GLU A 50 13.32 19.18 21.22
CA GLU A 50 13.14 20.49 20.60
C GLU A 50 12.01 20.36 19.59
N PHE A 51 11.14 21.37 19.53
CA PHE A 51 9.99 21.30 18.64
C PHE A 51 9.54 22.67 18.16
N ASP A 52 9.10 22.69 16.91
CA ASP A 52 8.37 23.79 16.29
C ASP A 52 6.88 23.60 16.52
N TRP A 53 6.19 24.68 16.88
CA TRP A 53 4.76 24.68 17.16
C TRP A 53 4.07 25.96 16.68
N HIS A 54 2.74 25.89 16.58
CA HIS A 54 1.87 27.05 16.45
C HIS A 54 0.65 26.91 17.36
N GLN A 55 0.07 28.05 17.74
CA GLN A 55 -1.22 28.08 18.43
C GLN A 55 -2.33 27.88 17.41
N LEU A 56 -3.32 27.08 17.77
CA LEU A 56 -4.50 26.82 16.95
C LEU A 56 -5.57 27.88 17.24
N ASP A 57 -6.30 28.27 16.19
CA ASP A 57 -7.49 29.12 16.35
C ASP A 57 -8.66 28.35 16.99
N GLU A 58 -8.72 27.04 16.76
CA GLU A 58 -9.67 26.11 17.39
C GLU A 58 -8.92 24.91 17.99
N PRO A 59 -9.22 24.47 19.23
CA PRO A 59 -8.50 23.37 19.86
C PRO A 59 -8.61 22.06 19.07
N ALA A 60 -7.49 21.37 18.86
CA ALA A 60 -7.45 20.02 18.30
C ALA A 60 -7.26 19.01 19.43
N ASP A 61 -8.16 18.02 19.54
CA ASP A 61 -8.17 17.02 20.61
C ASP A 61 -8.09 17.62 22.04
N GLY A 62 -8.63 18.83 22.22
CA GLY A 62 -8.62 19.55 23.49
C GLY A 62 -7.32 20.31 23.80
N TYR A 63 -6.41 20.45 22.83
CA TYR A 63 -5.16 21.20 22.96
C TYR A 63 -5.17 22.47 22.09
N ASP A 64 -4.69 23.57 22.66
CA ASP A 64 -4.61 24.87 22.00
C ASP A 64 -3.37 25.01 21.10
N PHE A 65 -2.45 24.05 21.15
CA PHE A 65 -1.15 24.12 20.46
C PHE A 65 -0.88 22.86 19.64
N HIS A 66 -0.44 23.04 18.40
CA HIS A 66 -0.08 21.94 17.50
C HIS A 66 1.42 21.92 17.21
N THR A 67 2.03 20.76 17.37
CA THR A 67 3.44 20.53 17.03
C THR A 67 3.58 20.40 15.52
N VAL A 68 4.33 21.31 14.90
CA VAL A 68 4.67 21.28 13.47
C VAL A 68 5.80 20.29 13.21
N ARG A 69 6.82 20.27 14.07
CA ARG A 69 7.97 19.38 13.94
C ARG A 69 8.62 19.16 15.29
N ALA A 70 9.00 17.94 15.64
CA ALA A 70 9.67 17.62 16.92
C ALA A 70 10.84 16.65 16.70
N TRP A 71 11.95 16.87 17.40
CA TRP A 71 13.14 16.03 17.35
C TRP A 71 13.82 15.96 18.73
N PRO A 72 14.59 14.89 19.04
CA PRO A 72 15.30 14.77 20.30
C PRO A 72 16.27 15.93 20.52
N VAL A 73 16.36 16.45 21.76
CA VAL A 73 17.33 17.50 22.11
C VAL A 73 18.75 17.08 21.71
N GLY A 74 19.48 18.01 21.09
CA GLY A 74 20.88 17.78 20.69
C GLY A 74 21.03 16.97 19.40
N THR A 75 19.95 16.72 18.66
CA THR A 75 19.97 16.12 17.33
C THR A 75 19.49 17.12 16.28
N GLU A 76 19.86 16.91 15.02
CA GLU A 76 19.25 17.66 13.92
C GLU A 76 17.94 17.00 13.48
N PRO A 77 16.91 17.78 13.13
CA PRO A 77 15.64 17.22 12.68
C PRO A 77 15.82 16.41 11.40
N TYR A 78 15.51 15.12 11.48
CA TYR A 78 15.62 14.23 10.34
C TYR A 78 14.71 14.70 9.19
N THR A 79 15.28 14.74 7.99
CA THR A 79 14.56 15.07 6.76
C THR A 79 14.62 13.84 5.86
N ARG A 80 13.45 13.31 5.49
CA ARG A 80 13.36 12.10 4.66
C ARG A 80 14.00 12.38 3.28
N PRO A 81 14.93 11.53 2.82
CA PRO A 81 15.52 11.68 1.49
C PRO A 81 14.49 11.29 0.41
N GLY A 82 14.05 12.28 -0.36
CA GLY A 82 13.27 12.11 -1.59
C GLY A 82 11.76 11.87 -1.40
N PRO A 83 10.94 12.18 -2.43
CA PRO A 83 9.48 12.14 -2.35
C PRO A 83 8.83 10.74 -2.36
N PHE A 84 9.60 9.65 -2.43
CA PHE A 84 9.04 8.31 -2.70
C PHE A 84 9.50 7.17 -1.76
N SER A 85 10.06 7.45 -0.59
CA SER A 85 10.27 6.36 0.39
C SER A 85 9.02 6.14 1.23
N SER A 86 8.36 5.00 0.99
CA SER A 86 7.29 4.45 1.83
C SER A 86 7.90 3.39 2.74
N ARG A 87 7.71 3.49 4.04
CA ARG A 87 8.11 2.47 5.02
C ARG A 87 6.86 1.94 5.69
N ALA A 88 6.68 0.63 5.70
CA ALA A 88 5.60 0.00 6.43
C ALA A 88 6.11 -0.41 7.81
N TRP A 89 5.28 -0.24 8.83
CA TRP A 89 5.59 -0.59 10.21
C TRP A 89 4.50 -1.53 10.72
N HIS A 90 4.92 -2.60 11.41
CA HIS A 90 4.02 -3.41 12.21
C HIS A 90 4.10 -2.92 13.65
N ILE A 91 2.95 -2.63 14.25
CA ILE A 91 2.85 -2.25 15.66
C ILE A 91 2.36 -3.48 16.42
N ASP A 92 3.21 -4.00 17.30
CA ASP A 92 2.94 -5.19 18.08
C ASP A 92 1.93 -4.91 19.20
N PRO A 93 1.24 -5.95 19.71
CA PRO A 93 0.28 -5.78 20.79
C PRO A 93 0.87 -5.14 22.06
N ASP A 94 2.16 -5.27 22.29
CA ASP A 94 2.88 -4.68 23.43
C ASP A 94 3.27 -3.20 23.22
N GLY A 95 2.99 -2.63 22.04
CA GLY A 95 3.31 -1.25 21.69
C GLY A 95 4.71 -1.05 21.11
N SER A 96 5.48 -2.12 20.89
CA SER A 96 6.68 -2.04 20.08
C SER A 96 6.34 -1.93 18.59
N ALA A 97 7.24 -1.34 17.81
CA ALA A 97 7.05 -1.21 16.36
C ALA A 97 8.32 -1.67 15.64
N HIS A 98 8.15 -2.49 14.61
CA HIS A 98 9.23 -2.94 13.76
C HIS A 98 8.91 -2.66 12.30
N GLU A 99 9.95 -2.32 11.53
CA GLU A 99 9.80 -2.05 10.11
C GLU A 99 9.53 -3.36 9.38
N ILE A 100 8.53 -3.35 8.50
CA ILE A 100 8.27 -4.47 7.61
C ILE A 100 9.22 -4.32 6.42
N THR A 101 10.39 -4.94 6.52
CA THR A 101 11.40 -4.97 5.44
C THR A 101 11.17 -6.10 4.44
N ASP A 102 10.37 -7.11 4.81
CA ASP A 102 10.17 -8.34 4.04
C ASP A 102 9.08 -8.23 2.96
N LEU A 103 8.54 -7.02 2.74
CA LEU A 103 7.58 -6.75 1.67
C LEU A 103 8.21 -6.91 0.27
N ASP A 104 9.53 -6.90 0.15
CA ASP A 104 10.22 -6.79 -1.15
C ASP A 104 10.73 -8.10 -1.79
N ASP A 105 10.85 -9.23 -1.08
CA ASP A 105 11.53 -10.42 -1.67
C ASP A 105 10.81 -11.77 -1.51
N THR A 106 9.59 -11.83 -0.96
CA THR A 106 8.95 -13.13 -0.64
C THR A 106 7.50 -13.32 -1.08
N ILE A 107 6.94 -12.46 -1.93
CA ILE A 107 5.63 -12.78 -2.52
C ILE A 107 5.86 -13.87 -3.58
N PRO A 108 5.48 -15.14 -3.33
CA PRO A 108 5.58 -16.15 -4.37
C PRO A 108 4.72 -15.73 -5.56
N PRO A 109 5.07 -16.15 -6.79
CA PRO A 109 4.22 -15.87 -7.95
C PRO A 109 2.80 -16.33 -7.65
N ARG A 110 1.81 -15.50 -8.01
CA ARG A 110 0.40 -15.86 -7.87
C ARG A 110 0.19 -17.19 -8.59
N THR A 111 -0.08 -18.24 -7.81
CA THR A 111 -0.26 -19.59 -8.32
C THR A 111 -1.72 -19.95 -8.10
N GLY A 112 -2.50 -19.95 -9.17
CA GLY A 112 -3.91 -20.32 -9.10
C GLY A 112 -4.12 -21.78 -9.47
N THR A 113 -5.36 -22.23 -9.35
CA THR A 113 -5.79 -23.53 -9.85
C THR A 113 -6.02 -23.44 -11.36
N PRO A 114 -5.38 -24.27 -12.20
CA PRO A 114 -5.60 -24.24 -13.64
C PRO A 114 -7.04 -24.64 -14.01
N ALA A 115 -7.60 -23.96 -15.01
CA ALA A 115 -8.91 -24.25 -15.58
C ALA A 115 -8.98 -23.79 -17.05
N SER A 116 -10.01 -24.25 -17.75
CA SER A 116 -10.40 -23.75 -19.07
C SER A 116 -11.87 -23.34 -19.04
N GLY A 117 -12.25 -22.39 -19.88
CA GLY A 117 -13.62 -21.87 -19.89
C GLY A 117 -13.95 -21.07 -21.13
N VAL A 118 -15.18 -20.55 -21.16
CA VAL A 118 -15.70 -19.71 -22.25
C VAL A 118 -16.01 -18.34 -21.71
N VAL A 119 -15.58 -17.29 -22.42
CA VAL A 119 -15.86 -15.90 -22.04
C VAL A 119 -17.34 -15.61 -22.26
N THR A 120 -18.09 -15.30 -21.20
CA THR A 120 -19.53 -14.98 -21.28
C THR A 120 -19.79 -13.48 -21.29
N THR A 121 -18.85 -12.70 -20.79
CA THR A 121 -18.96 -11.24 -20.72
C THR A 121 -17.58 -10.63 -20.85
N TRP A 122 -17.51 -9.54 -21.61
CA TRP A 122 -16.35 -8.66 -21.63
C TRP A 122 -16.84 -7.22 -21.78
N ASN A 123 -16.30 -6.32 -20.97
CA ASN A 123 -16.53 -4.89 -21.03
C ASN A 123 -15.22 -4.23 -21.45
N ASP A 124 -15.16 -3.71 -22.69
CA ASP A 124 -13.95 -3.09 -23.23
C ASP A 124 -13.60 -1.75 -22.58
N ASP A 125 -14.59 -0.99 -22.15
CA ASP A 125 -14.39 0.34 -21.54
C ASP A 125 -13.79 0.21 -20.14
N GLU A 126 -14.25 -0.78 -19.38
CA GLU A 126 -13.81 -1.00 -18.01
C GLU A 126 -12.74 -2.10 -17.90
N GLY A 127 -12.50 -2.87 -18.97
CA GLY A 127 -11.45 -3.87 -19.05
C GLY A 127 -11.65 -5.11 -18.18
N TRP A 128 -12.90 -5.49 -17.89
CA TRP A 128 -13.21 -6.69 -17.12
C TRP A 128 -14.09 -7.66 -17.90
N GLY A 129 -14.11 -8.91 -17.46
CA GLY A 129 -14.99 -9.93 -18.02
C GLY A 129 -15.29 -11.07 -17.08
N VAL A 130 -16.06 -12.03 -17.57
CA VAL A 130 -16.45 -13.23 -16.83
C VAL A 130 -16.24 -14.45 -17.71
N ILE A 131 -15.63 -15.47 -17.13
CA ILE A 131 -15.37 -16.77 -17.76
C ILE A 131 -16.27 -17.81 -17.09
N ASP A 132 -17.11 -18.49 -17.87
CA ASP A 132 -17.83 -19.67 -17.40
C ASP A 132 -16.90 -20.89 -17.48
N SER A 133 -16.81 -21.61 -16.36
CA SER A 133 -15.98 -22.80 -16.24
C SER A 133 -16.55 -23.73 -15.17
N ALA A 134 -16.47 -25.04 -15.44
CA ALA A 134 -16.87 -26.06 -14.47
C ALA A 134 -16.07 -25.99 -13.16
N GLY A 135 -14.85 -25.46 -13.19
CA GLY A 135 -13.99 -25.29 -12.01
C GLY A 135 -14.38 -24.09 -11.12
N THR A 136 -15.19 -23.16 -11.63
CA THR A 136 -15.59 -21.93 -10.94
C THR A 136 -17.10 -21.68 -11.12
N PRO A 137 -17.95 -22.46 -10.44
CA PRO A 137 -19.40 -22.31 -10.55
C PRO A 137 -19.87 -20.90 -10.20
N GLY A 138 -20.73 -20.31 -11.03
CA GLY A 138 -21.18 -18.92 -10.87
C GLY A 138 -20.32 -17.89 -11.60
N GLY A 139 -19.27 -18.32 -12.31
CA GLY A 139 -18.43 -17.47 -13.14
C GLY A 139 -17.12 -17.07 -12.46
N CYS A 140 -16.08 -16.91 -13.27
CA CYS A 140 -14.77 -16.43 -12.85
C CYS A 140 -14.54 -15.02 -13.38
N TRP A 141 -14.46 -14.04 -12.48
CA TRP A 141 -14.22 -12.65 -12.84
C TRP A 141 -12.77 -12.47 -13.32
N THR A 142 -12.54 -11.67 -14.36
CA THR A 142 -11.20 -11.38 -14.88
C THR A 142 -11.03 -9.90 -15.20
N PHE A 143 -9.78 -9.43 -15.23
CA PHE A 143 -9.40 -8.07 -15.62
C PHE A 143 -8.37 -8.09 -16.74
N TYR A 144 -8.25 -7.03 -17.53
CA TYR A 144 -7.29 -6.96 -18.65
C TYR A 144 -5.85 -7.22 -18.20
N SER A 145 -5.50 -6.86 -16.96
CA SER A 145 -4.17 -7.12 -16.38
C SER A 145 -3.83 -8.61 -16.28
N ALA A 146 -4.83 -9.50 -16.23
CA ALA A 146 -4.65 -10.94 -16.22
C ALA A 146 -4.32 -11.51 -17.62
N LEU A 147 -4.39 -10.70 -18.69
CA LEU A 147 -4.10 -11.11 -20.07
C LEU A 147 -2.62 -10.92 -20.47
N HIS A 148 -1.82 -10.30 -19.60
CA HIS A 148 -0.41 -10.04 -19.85
C HIS A 148 0.43 -11.33 -19.84
N PRO A 149 1.68 -11.29 -20.36
CA PRO A 149 2.60 -12.41 -20.24
C PRO A 149 2.89 -12.78 -18.79
N ASP A 150 3.18 -14.06 -18.55
CA ASP A 150 3.52 -14.59 -17.23
C ASP A 150 4.64 -13.82 -16.53
N GLU A 151 5.64 -13.34 -17.27
CA GLU A 151 6.73 -12.50 -16.73
C GLU A 151 6.20 -11.24 -16.04
N VAL A 152 5.20 -10.59 -16.63
CA VAL A 152 4.57 -9.39 -16.06
C VAL A 152 3.63 -9.75 -14.93
N ILE A 153 2.83 -10.81 -15.09
CA ILE A 153 1.85 -11.22 -14.06
C ILE A 153 2.55 -11.70 -12.79
N ASN A 154 3.73 -12.32 -12.94
CA ASN A 154 4.55 -12.83 -11.84
C ASN A 154 5.63 -11.83 -11.38
N ALA A 155 5.55 -10.57 -11.80
CA ALA A 155 6.48 -9.51 -11.41
C ALA A 155 6.59 -9.37 -9.88
N GLN A 156 7.79 -9.14 -9.38
CA GLN A 156 8.01 -8.83 -7.97
C GLN A 156 7.70 -7.34 -7.70
N PRO A 157 7.42 -6.95 -6.45
CA PRO A 157 7.45 -5.55 -6.07
C PRO A 157 8.73 -4.87 -6.55
N GLY A 158 8.61 -3.65 -7.08
CA GLY A 158 9.73 -2.90 -7.67
C GLY A 158 9.99 -3.18 -9.16
N ASP A 159 9.69 -4.40 -9.65
CA ASP A 159 9.82 -4.69 -11.08
C ASP A 159 8.92 -3.75 -11.90
N SER A 160 9.53 -3.07 -12.87
CA SER A 160 8.84 -2.14 -13.75
C SER A 160 9.03 -2.56 -15.19
N PHE A 161 7.92 -2.67 -15.93
CA PHE A 161 7.92 -3.09 -17.32
C PHE A 161 7.30 -2.03 -18.22
N SER A 162 7.94 -1.78 -19.35
CA SER A 162 7.30 -1.21 -20.54
C SER A 162 6.65 -2.34 -21.31
N ILE A 163 5.33 -2.27 -21.48
CA ILE A 163 4.53 -3.31 -22.14
C ILE A 163 3.81 -2.70 -23.32
N GLY A 164 3.97 -3.31 -24.49
CA GLY A 164 3.28 -2.91 -25.72
C GLY A 164 2.87 -4.11 -26.56
N GLY A 165 1.98 -3.86 -27.54
CA GLY A 165 1.41 -4.94 -28.34
C GLY A 165 0.41 -5.78 -27.54
N GLY A 166 0.27 -7.06 -27.90
CA GLY A 166 -0.63 -7.98 -27.22
C GLY A 166 -2.11 -7.66 -27.40
N ILE A 167 -2.89 -8.03 -26.37
CA ILE A 167 -4.34 -7.85 -26.28
C ILE A 167 -4.70 -7.12 -25.00
N ARG A 168 -5.82 -6.40 -25.01
CA ARG A 168 -6.41 -5.78 -23.81
C ARG A 168 -7.84 -6.21 -23.57
N GLY A 169 -8.35 -7.14 -24.38
CA GLY A 169 -9.73 -7.56 -24.37
C GLY A 169 -9.90 -9.02 -24.75
N LEU A 170 -11.06 -9.55 -24.39
CA LEU A 170 -11.53 -10.88 -24.75
C LEU A 170 -12.79 -10.79 -25.62
N ASP A 171 -12.94 -11.72 -26.54
CA ASP A 171 -14.11 -11.87 -27.37
C ASP A 171 -15.14 -12.77 -26.66
N VAL A 172 -16.37 -12.30 -26.52
CA VAL A 172 -17.46 -13.11 -25.96
C VAL A 172 -17.66 -14.37 -26.82
N GLY A 173 -17.68 -15.53 -26.17
CA GLY A 173 -17.78 -16.85 -26.80
C GLY A 173 -16.42 -17.52 -27.08
N GLU A 174 -15.30 -16.84 -26.86
CA GLU A 174 -13.99 -17.45 -27.08
C GLU A 174 -13.57 -18.39 -25.94
N GLN A 175 -12.75 -19.38 -26.28
CA GLN A 175 -12.16 -20.30 -25.30
C GLN A 175 -10.85 -19.74 -24.74
N VAL A 176 -10.72 -19.82 -23.42
CA VAL A 176 -9.53 -19.38 -22.69
C VAL A 176 -9.02 -20.48 -21.76
N ASP A 177 -7.71 -20.53 -21.60
CA ASP A 177 -7.03 -21.25 -20.52
C ASP A 177 -6.58 -20.24 -19.46
N PHE A 178 -6.80 -20.54 -18.19
CA PHE A 178 -6.52 -19.62 -17.10
C PHE A 178 -6.14 -20.35 -15.82
N GLU A 179 -5.62 -19.61 -14.85
CA GLU A 179 -5.54 -20.03 -13.46
C GLU A 179 -6.56 -19.23 -12.66
N TRP A 180 -7.08 -19.76 -11.55
CA TRP A 180 -8.01 -19.01 -10.70
C TRP A 180 -7.70 -19.12 -9.22
N GLU A 181 -8.14 -18.13 -8.46
CA GLU A 181 -8.05 -18.11 -7.00
C GLU A 181 -9.41 -17.73 -6.38
N PRO A 182 -9.72 -18.23 -5.18
CA PRO A 182 -10.92 -17.82 -4.46
C PRO A 182 -10.76 -16.40 -3.92
N VAL A 183 -11.85 -15.64 -3.92
CA VAL A 183 -11.90 -14.27 -3.40
C VAL A 183 -13.12 -14.12 -2.50
N ILE A 184 -13.02 -13.24 -1.49
CA ILE A 184 -14.13 -12.99 -0.56
C ILE A 184 -15.31 -12.37 -1.32
N ASP A 185 -15.02 -11.30 -2.06
CA ASP A 185 -15.98 -10.62 -2.93
C ASP A 185 -15.23 -9.81 -4.00
N GLN A 186 -15.33 -10.24 -5.25
CA GLN A 186 -14.89 -9.46 -6.41
C GLN A 186 -16.13 -9.12 -7.22
N ASP A 187 -16.74 -7.97 -6.93
CA ASP A 187 -17.95 -7.49 -7.61
C ASP A 187 -19.08 -8.54 -7.68
N GLY A 188 -19.26 -9.30 -6.58
CA GLY A 188 -20.25 -10.38 -6.49
C GLY A 188 -19.75 -11.77 -6.90
N TYR A 189 -18.55 -11.90 -7.46
CA TYR A 189 -17.95 -13.19 -7.84
C TYR A 189 -17.06 -13.76 -6.72
N LYS A 190 -17.05 -15.09 -6.61
CA LYS A 190 -16.26 -15.84 -5.61
C LYS A 190 -14.93 -16.36 -6.14
N PHE A 191 -14.70 -16.19 -7.44
CA PHE A 191 -13.49 -16.64 -8.11
C PHE A 191 -12.98 -15.54 -9.01
N ARG A 192 -11.66 -15.36 -8.99
CA ARG A 192 -10.95 -14.46 -9.91
C ARG A 192 -10.00 -15.26 -10.78
N ALA A 193 -10.04 -15.02 -12.09
CA ALA A 193 -9.09 -15.56 -13.04
C ALA A 193 -7.82 -14.70 -13.09
N ILE A 194 -6.70 -15.38 -13.19
CA ILE A 194 -5.35 -14.85 -13.34
C ILE A 194 -4.66 -15.62 -14.47
N LYS A 195 -3.66 -15.02 -15.12
CA LYS A 195 -2.93 -15.63 -16.25
C LYS A 195 -3.85 -16.19 -17.33
N VAL A 196 -4.79 -15.37 -17.78
CA VAL A 196 -5.79 -15.73 -18.79
C VAL A 196 -5.14 -15.70 -20.17
N ARG A 197 -5.28 -16.79 -20.93
CA ARG A 197 -4.70 -16.99 -22.25
C ARG A 197 -5.78 -17.43 -23.23
N PRO A 198 -6.19 -16.55 -24.16
CA PRO A 198 -7.05 -16.94 -25.26
C PRO A 198 -6.41 -18.02 -26.13
N ARG A 199 -7.23 -18.96 -26.60
CA ARG A 199 -6.78 -19.99 -27.55
C ARG A 199 -6.67 -19.50 -28.99
N ARG A 200 -7.20 -18.30 -29.28
CA ARG A 200 -7.00 -17.66 -30.58
C ARG A 200 -5.55 -17.19 -30.74
N GLU A 201 -5.14 -16.97 -31.97
CA GLU A 201 -3.89 -16.29 -32.25
C GLU A 201 -3.99 -14.83 -31.77
N ILE A 202 -2.98 -14.39 -31.01
CA ILE A 202 -2.90 -13.03 -30.46
C ILE A 202 -1.66 -12.32 -30.99
N PRO A 203 -1.70 -10.99 -31.18
CA PRO A 203 -0.51 -10.22 -31.49
C PRO A 203 0.59 -10.46 -30.44
N PRO A 204 1.86 -10.48 -30.84
CA PRO A 204 2.95 -10.70 -29.89
C PRO A 204 3.04 -9.55 -28.89
N TRP A 205 3.36 -9.90 -27.65
CA TRP A 205 3.72 -8.95 -26.61
C TRP A 205 5.16 -8.45 -26.85
N ARG A 206 5.37 -7.15 -26.59
CA ARG A 206 6.70 -6.56 -26.40
C ARG A 206 6.80 -6.17 -24.94
N VAL A 207 7.70 -6.84 -24.23
CA VAL A 207 7.96 -6.61 -22.81
C VAL A 207 9.41 -6.19 -22.68
N GLU A 208 9.64 -5.04 -22.06
CA GLU A 208 10.97 -4.56 -21.72
C GLU A 208 10.98 -4.22 -20.23
N ARG A 209 11.88 -4.84 -19.46
CA ARG A 209 12.08 -4.49 -18.06
C ARG A 209 12.88 -3.19 -17.99
N ILE A 210 12.30 -2.18 -17.36
CA ILE A 210 12.84 -0.82 -17.25
C ILE A 210 13.28 -0.46 -15.82
N GLY A 211 13.03 -1.33 -14.85
CA GLY A 211 13.46 -1.15 -13.46
C GLY A 211 13.28 -2.41 -12.61
N ARG A 212 13.96 -2.42 -11.46
CA ARG A 212 13.72 -3.27 -10.30
C ARG A 212 13.60 -2.34 -9.10
#